data_AF-A0A9E0WES4-F1
#
_entry.id   AF-A0A9E0WES4-F1
#
_cell.length_a   1.000
_cell.length_b   1.000
_cell.length_c   1.000
_cell.angle_alpha   90.00
_cell.angle_beta   90.00
_cell.angle_gamma   90.00
#
_symmetry.space_group_name_H-M   'P 1'
#
loop_
_entity.id
_entity.type
_entity.pdbx_description
1 polymer ?
#
loop_
_entity_poly.entity_id
_entity_poly.type
_entity_poly.pdbx_seq_one_letter_code
_entity_poly.pdbx_strand_id
1 'polypeptide(L)'
;HSDSLAYLVSTSCQYLQSLTYPEPIEVGLHVKKLGNSSVTYGLAIFAEERKKAAAHGLFTHVYVDRKSNRPVSIPEATRNALQSLLVE
;
A
#
# COMPACT_ATOMS: atom_id res chain seq x y z
N HIS A 1 -19.43 -8.30 7.06
CA HIS A 1 -18.14 -8.94 7.41
C HIS A 1 -17.60 -9.59 6.16
N SER A 2 -16.42 -9.21 5.66
CA SER A 2 -15.80 -9.91 4.51
C SER A 2 -15.09 -11.18 5.00
N ASP A 3 -15.28 -12.30 4.31
CA ASP A 3 -14.63 -13.59 4.61
C ASP A 3 -13.12 -13.60 4.27
N SER A 4 -12.61 -12.54 3.62
CA SER A 4 -11.20 -12.36 3.28
C SER A 4 -10.50 -11.33 4.17
N LEU A 5 -9.27 -11.62 4.60
CA LEU A 5 -8.36 -10.71 5.31
C LEU A 5 -7.15 -10.36 4.41
N ALA A 6 -6.56 -9.19 4.60
CA ALA A 6 -5.33 -8.79 3.90
C ALA A 6 -4.12 -8.96 4.83
N TYR A 7 -3.20 -9.87 4.48
CA TYR A 7 -1.95 -10.06 5.22
C TYR A 7 -0.84 -9.23 4.60
N LEU A 8 -0.10 -8.48 5.43
CA LEU A 8 1.13 -7.82 5.02
C LEU A 8 2.26 -8.85 4.92
N VAL A 9 2.60 -9.24 3.69
CA VAL A 9 3.60 -10.30 3.44
C VAL A 9 4.97 -9.75 3.11
N SER A 10 5.06 -8.47 2.74
CA SER A 10 6.32 -7.80 2.46
C SER A 10 6.16 -6.30 2.66
N THR A 11 7.15 -5.69 3.30
CA THR A 11 7.27 -4.23 3.43
C THR A 11 8.73 -3.83 3.24
N SER A 12 8.96 -2.74 2.54
CA SER A 12 10.25 -2.08 2.44
C SER A 12 10.04 -0.58 2.57
N CYS A 13 10.98 0.09 3.23
CA CYS A 13 10.98 1.54 3.35
C CYS A 13 12.42 2.03 3.32
N GLN A 14 12.67 3.05 2.52
CA GLN A 14 13.93 3.75 2.45
C GLN A 14 13.72 5.16 2.99
N TYR A 15 14.49 5.51 4.03
CA TYR A 15 14.49 6.83 4.63
C TYR A 15 15.58 7.68 3.95
N LEU A 16 15.19 8.81 3.39
CA LEU A 16 16.05 9.70 2.61
C LEU A 16 16.45 10.96 3.40
N GLN A 17 15.57 11.46 4.26
CA GLN A 17 15.82 12.63 5.11
C GLN A 17 14.95 12.55 6.37
N SER A 18 15.38 13.23 7.43
CA SER A 18 14.65 13.32 8.69
C SER A 18 13.44 14.25 8.57
N LEU A 19 12.39 13.94 9.33
CA LEU A 19 11.22 14.79 9.57
C LEU A 19 11.13 15.10 11.06
N THR A 20 10.59 16.26 11.40
CA THR A 20 10.54 16.74 12.79
C THR A 20 9.15 17.21 13.16
N TYR A 21 8.65 16.80 14.33
CA TYR A 21 7.42 17.36 14.90
C TYR A 21 7.61 18.85 15.23
N PRO A 22 6.62 19.74 15.01
CA PRO A 22 5.24 19.49 14.63
C PRO A 22 4.95 19.61 13.12
N GLU A 23 5.95 19.46 12.25
CA GLU A 23 5.74 19.63 10.82
C GLU A 23 4.68 18.65 10.29
N PRO A 24 3.68 19.15 9.55
CA PRO A 24 2.70 18.30 8.89
C PRO A 24 3.37 17.49 7.77
N ILE A 25 2.87 16.27 7.57
CA ILE A 25 3.37 15.34 6.57
C ILE A 25 2.25 14.99 5.59
N GLU A 26 2.65 14.80 4.33
CA GLU A 26 1.78 14.27 3.28
C GLU A 26 2.27 12.88 2.87
N VAL A 27 1.34 11.98 2.58
CA VAL A 27 1.66 10.63 2.11
C VAL A 27 0.98 10.38 0.78
N GLY A 28 1.80 10.27 -0.27
CA GLY A 28 1.37 9.77 -1.56
C GLY A 28 1.23 8.25 -1.52
N LEU A 29 0.15 7.74 -2.11
CA LEU A 29 -0.14 6.32 -2.23
C LEU A 29 -0.55 5.99 -3.66
N HIS A 30 -0.02 4.91 -4.21
CA HIS A 30 -0.52 4.33 -5.45
C HIS A 30 -0.43 2.80 -5.42
N VAL A 31 -1.14 2.15 -6.34
CA VAL A 31 -0.95 0.73 -6.62
C VAL A 31 0.17 0.60 -7.64
N LYS A 32 1.23 -0.12 -7.28
CA LYS A 32 2.37 -0.45 -8.16
C LYS A 32 2.13 -1.72 -8.95
N LYS A 33 1.42 -2.70 -8.36
CA LYS A 33 1.09 -3.96 -9.02
C LYS A 33 -0.20 -4.52 -8.45
N LEU A 34 -1.15 -4.85 -9.33
CA LEU A 34 -2.41 -5.50 -8.96
C LEU A 34 -2.47 -6.91 -9.56
N GLY A 35 -2.35 -7.92 -8.69
CA GLY A 35 -2.44 -9.34 -9.07
C GLY A 35 -3.83 -9.94 -8.86
N ASN A 36 -3.91 -11.28 -8.88
CA ASN A 36 -5.16 -11.99 -8.60
C ASN A 36 -5.51 -11.98 -7.10
N SER A 37 -4.58 -12.41 -6.25
CA SER A 37 -4.74 -12.49 -4.79
C SER A 37 -3.85 -11.52 -4.02
N SER A 38 -3.02 -10.73 -4.70
CA SER A 38 -2.08 -9.80 -4.09
C SER A 38 -2.07 -8.43 -4.74
N VAL A 39 -1.73 -7.43 -3.95
CA VAL A 39 -1.55 -6.05 -4.39
C VAL A 39 -0.29 -5.50 -3.73
N THR A 40 0.58 -4.91 -4.55
CA THR A 40 1.75 -4.15 -4.08
C THR A 40 1.46 -2.67 -4.25
N TYR A 41 1.57 -1.95 -3.16
CA TYR A 41 1.41 -0.51 -3.12
C TYR A 41 2.77 0.17 -3.08
N GLY A 42 2.83 1.39 -3.61
CA GLY A 42 3.93 2.31 -3.39
C GLY A 42 3.47 3.48 -2.52
N LEU A 43 4.29 3.83 -1.54
CA LEU A 43 4.13 5.03 -0.73
C LEU A 43 5.34 5.94 -0.81
N ALA A 44 5.09 7.24 -0.69
CA ALA A 44 6.11 8.26 -0.51
C ALA A 44 5.62 9.29 0.50
N ILE A 45 6.46 9.63 1.46
CA ILE A 45 6.18 10.57 2.54
C ILE A 45 6.89 11.88 2.23
N PHE A 46 6.22 13.00 2.37
CA PHE A 46 6.72 14.35 2.12
C PHE A 46 6.44 15.25 3.34
N ALA A 47 7.25 16.27 3.55
CA ALA A 47 6.82 17.41 4.36
C ALA A 47 6.00 18.36 3.46
N GLU A 48 4.99 19.04 4.01
CA GLU A 48 4.01 19.85 3.27
C GLU A 48 4.62 20.79 2.21
N GLU A 49 5.81 21.35 2.45
CA GLU A 49 6.46 22.27 1.51
C GLU A 49 7.62 21.66 0.68
N ARG A 50 7.88 20.36 0.80
CA ARG A 50 9.03 19.69 0.15
C ARG A 50 8.60 18.90 -1.07
N LYS A 51 9.19 19.23 -2.23
CA LYS A 51 9.07 18.42 -3.47
C LYS A 51 9.79 17.07 -3.43
N LYS A 52 10.61 16.82 -2.41
CA LYS A 52 11.41 15.59 -2.27
C LYS A 52 10.84 14.71 -1.18
N ALA A 53 10.70 13.42 -1.47
CA ALA A 53 10.25 12.44 -0.49
C ALA A 53 11.25 12.33 0.66
N ALA A 54 10.73 12.30 1.89
CA ALA A 54 11.46 11.99 3.10
C ALA A 54 11.67 10.50 3.30
N ALA A 55 10.69 9.70 2.89
CA ALA A 55 10.82 8.26 2.80
C ALA A 55 9.94 7.74 1.66
N HIS A 56 10.30 6.61 1.10
CA HIS A 56 9.42 5.89 0.17
C HIS A 56 9.56 4.39 0.38
N GLY A 57 8.54 3.65 -0.02
CA GLY A 57 8.43 2.25 0.33
C GLY A 57 7.42 1.49 -0.48
N LEU A 58 7.52 0.17 -0.41
CA LEU A 58 6.58 -0.74 -1.01
C LEU A 58 5.99 -1.63 0.07
N PHE A 59 4.72 -1.95 -0.05
CA PHE A 59 4.06 -2.90 0.83
C PHE A 59 3.16 -3.79 0.02
N THR A 60 3.18 -5.08 0.32
CA THR A 60 2.41 -6.08 -0.42
C THR A 60 1.42 -6.76 0.50
N HIS A 61 0.14 -6.66 0.14
CA HIS A 61 -0.93 -7.42 0.76
C HIS A 61 -1.25 -8.66 -0.06
N VAL A 62 -1.49 -9.77 0.63
CA VAL A 62 -2.12 -10.97 0.06
C VAL A 62 -3.48 -11.15 0.74
N TYR A 63 -4.53 -11.29 -0.05
CA TYR A 63 -5.87 -11.60 0.44
C TYR A 63 -5.96 -13.09 0.74
N VAL A 64 -6.38 -13.43 1.96
CA VAL A 64 -6.49 -14.80 2.44
C VAL A 64 -7.87 -15.06 3.01
N ASP A 65 -8.38 -16.27 2.80
CA ASP A 65 -9.60 -16.73 3.47
C ASP A 65 -9.33 -16.91 4.97
N ARG A 66 -10.21 -16.34 5.80
CA ARG A 66 -10.02 -16.30 7.25
C ARG A 66 -9.99 -17.68 7.90
N LYS A 67 -10.70 -18.67 7.36
CA LYS A 67 -10.83 -20.00 7.97
C LYS A 67 -9.67 -20.92 7.58
N SER A 68 -9.30 -20.90 6.30
CA SER A 68 -8.32 -21.82 5.71
C SER A 68 -6.89 -21.26 5.65
N ASN A 69 -6.71 -19.94 5.84
CA ASN A 69 -5.44 -19.23 5.62
C ASN A 69 -4.86 -19.42 4.21
N ARG A 70 -5.69 -19.78 3.22
CA ARG A 70 -5.26 -19.92 1.84
C ARG A 70 -5.47 -18.60 1.07
N PRO A 71 -4.60 -18.25 0.12
CA PRO A 71 -4.81 -17.09 -0.74
C PRO A 71 -6.13 -17.18 -1.49
N VAL A 72 -6.86 -16.07 -1.54
CA VAL A 72 -8.10 -15.92 -2.31
C VAL A 72 -8.01 -14.71 -3.23
N SER A 73 -8.81 -14.71 -4.28
CA SER A 73 -8.90 -13.55 -5.18
C SER A 73 -9.32 -12.30 -4.42
N ILE A 74 -8.74 -11.16 -4.78
CA ILE A 74 -9.13 -9.86 -4.24
C ILE A 74 -10.62 -9.63 -4.52
N PRO A 75 -11.44 -9.30 -3.50
CA PRO A 75 -12.86 -9.02 -3.70
C PRO A 75 -13.10 -7.96 -4.78
N GLU A 76 -14.12 -8.15 -5.61
CA GLU A 76 -14.35 -7.33 -6.81
C GLU A 76 -14.47 -5.84 -6.51
N ALA A 77 -15.24 -5.45 -5.50
CA ALA A 77 -15.37 -4.05 -5.08
C ALA A 77 -14.01 -3.43 -4.71
N THR A 78 -13.16 -4.20 -4.01
CA THR A 78 -11.81 -3.77 -3.64
C THR A 78 -10.90 -3.71 -4.86
N ARG A 79 -10.96 -4.69 -5.75
CA ARG A 79 -10.21 -4.69 -7.01
C ARG A 79 -10.52 -3.44 -7.84
N ASN A 80 -11.80 -3.09 -7.97
CA ASN A 80 -12.24 -1.93 -8.73
C ASN A 80 -11.72 -0.62 -8.11
N ALA A 81 -11.74 -0.49 -6.78
CA ALA A 81 -11.16 0.66 -6.10
C ALA A 81 -9.62 0.73 -6.23
N LEU A 82 -8.94 -0.42 -6.23
CA LEU A 82 -7.49 -0.49 -6.43
C LEU A 82 -7.07 -0.17 -7.87
N GLN A 83 -7.92 -0.49 -8.85
CA GLN A 83 -7.67 -0.14 -10.25
C GLN A 83 -7.62 1.37 -10.48
N SER A 84 -8.45 2.16 -9.79
CA SER A 84 -8.40 3.64 -9.90
C SER A 84 -7.13 4.25 -9.30
N LEU A 85 -6.37 3.48 -8.54
CA LEU A 85 -5.10 3.90 -7.92
C LEU A 85 -3.88 3.32 -8.65
N LEU A 86 -4.10 2.54 -9.73
CA LEU A 86 -3.03 1.96 -10.52
C LEU A 86 -2.38 3.06 -11.36
N VAL A 87 -1.06 3.16 -11.27
CA VAL A 87 -0.26 4.10 -12.06
C VAL A 87 0.73 3.27 -12.88
N GLU A 88 0.79 3.53 -14.19
CA GLU A 88 1.70 2.86 -15.14
C GLU A 88 3.16 3.31 -14.98
#